data_AF-A0A1Q7XBZ8-F1
#
_entry.id   AF-A0A1Q7XBZ8-F1
#
_cell.length_a   1.000
_cell.length_b   1.000
_cell.length_c   1.000
_cell.angle_alpha   90.00
_cell.angle_beta   90.00
_cell.angle_gamma   90.00
#
_symmetry.space_group_name_H-M   'P 1'
#
loop_
_entity.id
_entity.type
_entity.pdbx_description
1 polymer ?
#
loop_
_entity_poly.entity_id
_entity_poly.type
_entity_poly.pdbx_seq_one_letter_code
_entity_poly.pdbx_strand_id
1 'polypeptide(L)'
;MSDDLIKYVLYLINSKKGDVGRLNYILATLQDDKPLYTSDKKYLESMISTYIGPARRKLREQQTVEELRTELARVNDKLKRIERRGYEKPVGRKAVFFFVTFFFGWHAVTQLLSERFVTDIQGINPYLFPLYQIKLATLSQIGLSIEQIVLLIWGAMMLTWIILGFIYLVKFIRSRHNPAYP
;
A
#
# COMPACT_ATOMS: atom_id res chain seq x y z
N MET A 1 10.65 24.73 43.99
CA MET A 1 10.62 23.30 44.37
C MET A 1 9.82 23.04 45.66
N SER A 2 9.78 23.98 46.61
CA SER A 2 8.96 23.94 47.83
C SER A 2 7.45 23.94 47.55
N ASP A 3 6.97 24.72 46.57
CA ASP A 3 5.53 24.85 46.27
C ASP A 3 4.83 23.54 45.89
N ASP A 4 5.49 22.68 45.12
CA ASP A 4 4.95 21.37 44.74
C ASP A 4 4.89 20.43 45.95
N LEU A 5 5.89 20.48 46.84
CA LEU A 5 5.90 19.70 48.08
C LEU A 5 4.78 20.13 49.03
N ILE A 6 4.54 21.45 49.16
CA ILE A 6 3.44 22.00 49.95
C ILE A 6 2.09 21.47 49.43
N LYS A 7 1.88 21.46 48.11
CA LYS A 7 0.67 20.87 47.51
C LYS A 7 0.52 19.38 47.81
N TYR A 8 1.60 18.59 47.76
CA TYR A 8 1.54 17.17 48.09
C TYR A 8 1.24 16.92 49.57
N VAL A 9 1.81 17.71 50.47
CA VAL A 9 1.53 17.60 51.91
C VAL A 9 0.07 17.95 52.20
N LEU A 10 -0.44 19.04 51.63
CA LEU A 10 -1.87 19.40 51.70
C LEU A 10 -2.77 18.28 51.18
N TYR A 11 -2.43 17.67 50.05
CA TYR A 11 -3.17 16.53 49.51
C TYR A 11 -3.16 15.32 50.46
N LEU A 12 -2.01 14.99 51.07
CA LEU A 12 -1.88 13.90 52.04
C LEU A 12 -2.71 14.17 53.31
N ILE A 13 -2.71 15.41 53.81
CA ILE A 13 -3.52 15.84 54.96
C ILE A 13 -5.02 15.72 54.64
N ASN A 14 -5.46 16.31 53.52
CA ASN A 14 -6.87 16.31 53.11
C ASN A 14 -7.39 14.89 52.85
N SER A 15 -6.52 14.02 52.32
CA SER A 15 -6.82 12.61 52.06
C SER A 15 -6.68 11.72 53.30
N LYS A 16 -6.33 12.30 54.48
CA LYS A 16 -6.05 11.60 55.75
C LYS A 16 -5.06 10.43 55.58
N LYS A 17 -4.03 10.62 54.74
CA LYS A 17 -3.04 9.59 54.41
C LYS A 17 -1.72 9.87 55.13
N GLY A 18 -1.49 9.13 56.21
CA GLY A 18 -0.34 9.27 57.10
C GLY A 18 -0.70 9.88 58.45
N ASP A 19 0.32 10.21 59.23
CA ASP A 19 0.20 10.95 60.48
C ASP A 19 -0.06 12.45 60.21
N VAL A 20 -1.29 12.89 60.47
CA VAL A 20 -1.76 14.26 60.24
C VAL A 20 -0.99 15.26 61.12
N GLY A 21 -0.66 14.89 62.37
CA GLY A 21 0.09 15.76 63.27
C GLY A 21 1.49 16.02 62.72
N ARG A 22 2.16 14.95 62.28
CA ARG A 22 3.48 15.04 61.65
C ARG A 22 3.45 15.78 60.31
N LEU A 23 2.43 15.55 59.48
CA LEU A 23 2.27 16.26 58.20
C LEU A 23 1.98 17.76 58.39
N ASN A 24 1.21 18.15 59.40
CA ASN A 24 0.99 19.55 59.74
C ASN A 24 2.29 20.23 60.20
N TYR A 25 3.11 19.54 60.99
CA TYR A 25 4.44 20.03 61.37
C TYR A 25 5.35 20.22 60.15
N ILE A 26 5.37 19.25 59.22
CA ILE A 26 6.11 19.33 57.96
C ILE A 26 5.59 20.50 57.10
N LEU A 27 4.28 20.71 57.03
CA LEU A 27 3.66 21.81 56.28
C LEU A 27 4.10 23.17 56.82
N ALA A 28 4.03 23.36 58.14
CA ALA A 28 4.46 24.60 58.79
C ALA A 28 5.97 24.83 58.58
N THR A 29 6.79 23.78 58.69
CA THR A 29 8.24 23.86 58.45
C THR A 29 8.57 24.26 57.01
N LEU A 30 7.82 23.74 56.03
CA LEU A 30 7.97 24.08 54.62
C LEU A 30 7.47 25.49 54.30
N GLN A 31 6.42 25.99 54.98
CA GLN A 31 5.89 27.34 54.82
C GLN A 31 6.82 28.40 55.43
N ASP A 32 7.52 28.05 56.51
CA ASP A 32 8.55 28.88 57.15
C ASP A 32 9.90 28.88 56.38
N ASP A 33 9.97 28.22 55.22
CA ASP A 33 11.18 28.01 54.41
C ASP A 33 12.35 27.38 55.21
N LYS A 34 12.02 26.60 56.25
CA LYS A 34 12.99 25.91 57.10
C LYS A 34 13.38 24.56 56.50
N PRO A 35 14.65 24.12 56.66
CA PRO A 35 15.07 22.81 56.21
C PRO A 35 14.40 21.71 57.04
N LEU A 36 13.71 20.79 56.37
CA LEU A 36 13.16 19.59 56.99
C LEU A 36 14.25 18.68 57.55
N TYR A 37 13.97 18.06 58.71
CA TYR A 37 14.80 16.99 59.25
C TYR A 37 14.89 15.80 58.30
N THR A 38 16.00 15.07 58.34
CA THR A 38 16.24 13.90 57.49
C THR A 38 15.20 12.79 57.68
N SER A 39 14.70 12.62 58.89
CA SER A 39 13.60 11.70 59.22
C SER A 39 12.28 12.10 58.54
N ASP A 40 11.95 13.39 58.54
CA ASP A 40 10.74 13.93 57.94
C ASP A 40 10.81 13.96 56.41
N LYS A 41 12.00 14.22 55.85
CA LYS A 41 12.24 14.06 54.40
C LYS A 41 11.98 12.63 53.93
N LYS A 42 12.56 11.64 54.61
CA LYS A 42 12.35 10.21 54.28
C LYS A 42 10.89 9.80 54.44
N TYR A 43 10.23 10.29 55.49
CA TYR A 43 8.80 10.05 55.70
C TYR A 43 7.94 10.64 54.58
N LEU A 44 8.20 11.89 54.19
CA LEU A 44 7.46 12.55 53.11
C LEU A 44 7.70 11.83 51.76
N GLU A 45 8.93 11.45 51.47
CA GLU A 45 9.29 10.72 50.25
C GLU A 45 8.60 9.34 50.16
N SER A 46 8.51 8.60 51.27
CA SER A 46 7.79 7.32 51.30
C SER A 46 6.28 7.49 51.09
N MET A 47 5.68 8.54 51.66
CA MET A 47 4.26 8.85 51.48
C MET A 47 3.95 9.29 50.04
N ILE A 48 4.80 10.13 49.45
CA ILE A 48 4.65 10.58 48.07
C ILE A 48 4.80 9.40 47.10
N SER A 49 5.80 8.55 47.27
CA SER A 49 5.98 7.38 46.41
C SER A 49 4.82 6.39 46.51
N THR A 50 4.27 6.18 47.71
CA THR A 50 3.17 5.23 47.95
C THR A 50 1.84 5.73 47.40
N TYR A 51 1.50 7.01 47.59
CA TYR A 51 0.16 7.52 47.29
C TYR A 51 0.06 8.37 46.04
N ILE A 52 1.12 9.11 45.70
CA ILE A 52 1.13 10.03 44.54
C ILE A 52 1.81 9.37 43.34
N GLY A 53 2.83 8.55 43.58
CA GLY A 53 3.50 7.72 42.57
C GLY A 53 2.54 6.92 41.66
N PRO A 54 1.60 6.12 42.19
CA PRO A 54 0.67 5.34 41.36
C PRO A 54 -0.32 6.20 40.58
N ALA A 55 -0.76 7.35 41.12
CA ALA A 55 -1.67 8.26 40.42
C ALA A 55 -0.99 8.91 39.20
N ARG A 56 0.26 9.33 39.34
CA ARG A 56 1.07 9.86 38.22
C ARG A 56 1.33 8.80 37.15
N ARG A 57 1.60 7.55 37.54
CA ARG A 57 1.79 6.44 36.59
C ARG A 57 0.51 6.19 35.78
N LYS A 58 -0.65 6.09 36.43
CA LYS A 58 -1.95 5.92 35.74
C LYS A 58 -2.26 7.06 34.78
N LEU A 59 -2.03 8.31 35.18
CA LEU A 59 -2.27 9.47 34.31
C LEU A 59 -1.36 9.43 33.07
N ARG A 60 -0.08 9.12 33.25
CA ARG A 60 0.88 8.99 32.15
C ARG A 60 0.51 7.84 31.21
N GLU A 61 0.09 6.71 31.78
CA GLU A 61 -0.37 5.55 31.01
C GLU A 61 -1.63 5.87 30.19
N GLN A 62 -2.60 6.58 30.78
CA GLN A 62 -3.78 7.06 30.07
C GLN A 62 -3.43 8.05 28.95
N GLN A 63 -2.49 8.97 29.19
CA GLN A 63 -2.00 9.88 28.15
C GLN A 63 -1.32 9.12 27.01
N THR A 64 -0.48 8.13 27.31
CA THR A 64 0.14 7.29 26.27
C THR A 64 -0.87 6.45 25.51
N VAL A 65 -1.92 5.94 26.17
CA VAL A 65 -2.98 5.17 25.51
C VAL A 65 -3.79 6.07 24.57
N GLU A 66 -4.07 7.31 24.96
CA GLU A 66 -4.78 8.22 24.05
C GLU A 66 -3.90 8.71 22.90
N GLU A 67 -2.62 8.96 23.13
CA GLU A 67 -1.67 9.24 22.05
C GLU A 67 -1.65 8.08 21.03
N LEU A 68 -1.52 6.84 21.49
CA LEU A 68 -1.58 5.64 20.65
C LEU A 68 -2.90 5.50 19.89
N ARG A 69 -4.04 5.81 20.53
CA ARG A 69 -5.36 5.79 19.87
C ARG A 69 -5.45 6.83 18.75
N THR A 70 -4.92 8.03 18.96
CA THR A 70 -4.90 9.08 17.93
C THR A 70 -3.98 8.71 16.76
N GLU A 71 -2.83 8.10 17.03
CA GLU A 71 -1.94 7.59 15.98
C GLU A 71 -2.59 6.48 15.17
N LEU A 72 -3.25 5.51 15.84
CA LEU A 72 -4.00 4.45 15.17
C LEU A 72 -5.10 5.01 14.26
N ALA A 73 -5.88 5.98 14.75
CA ALA A 73 -6.91 6.64 13.95
C ALA A 73 -6.30 7.33 12.71
N ARG A 74 -5.18 8.04 12.88
CA ARG A 74 -4.46 8.71 11.78
C ARG A 74 -3.91 7.72 10.75
N VAL A 75 -3.37 6.59 11.19
CA VAL A 75 -2.87 5.53 10.31
C VAL A 75 -4.02 4.90 9.53
N ASN A 76 -5.14 4.62 10.19
CA ASN A 76 -6.33 4.07 9.54
C ASN A 76 -6.87 5.01 8.45
N ASP A 77 -6.94 6.31 8.72
CA ASP A 77 -7.35 7.31 7.72
C ASP A 77 -6.37 7.45 6.55
N LYS A 78 -5.06 7.29 6.81
CA LYS A 78 -4.06 7.21 5.73
C LYS A 78 -4.27 5.97 4.88
N LEU A 79 -4.52 4.82 5.49
CA LEU A 79 -4.74 3.56 4.79
C LEU A 79 -5.98 3.66 3.89
N LYS A 80 -7.10 4.16 4.42
CA LYS A 80 -8.33 4.38 3.65
C LYS A 80 -8.14 5.31 2.45
N ARG A 81 -7.29 6.34 2.58
CA ARG A 81 -6.94 7.23 1.46
C ARG A 81 -6.08 6.53 0.41
N ILE A 82 -5.12 5.70 0.83
CA ILE A 82 -4.28 4.92 -0.08
C ILE A 82 -5.12 3.89 -0.81
N GLU A 83 -6.00 3.18 -0.11
CA GLU A 83 -6.93 2.21 -0.69
C GLU A 83 -7.79 2.87 -1.78
N ARG A 84 -8.44 4.00 -1.48
CA ARG A 84 -9.22 4.74 -2.49
C ARG A 84 -8.39 5.17 -3.71
N ARG A 85 -7.16 5.66 -3.51
CA ARG A 85 -6.27 6.05 -4.62
C ARG A 85 -5.74 4.87 -5.43
N GLY A 86 -5.57 3.70 -4.80
CA GLY A 86 -5.11 2.48 -5.45
C GLY A 86 -6.13 1.89 -6.43
N TYR A 87 -7.43 2.04 -6.13
CA TYR A 87 -8.51 1.54 -6.98
C TYR A 87 -8.90 2.47 -8.14
N GLU A 88 -8.56 3.75 -8.10
CA GLU A 88 -9.04 4.73 -9.09
C GLU A 88 -8.12 4.95 -10.31
N LYS A 89 -7.03 4.19 -10.50
CA LYS A 89 -6.28 4.35 -11.76
C LYS A 89 -7.16 3.91 -12.94
N PRO A 90 -7.51 4.81 -13.89
CA PRO A 90 -8.49 4.59 -14.96
C PRO A 90 -7.94 3.73 -16.11
N VAL A 91 -7.11 2.73 -15.79
CA VAL A 91 -6.49 1.82 -16.77
C VAL A 91 -7.49 0.83 -17.34
N GLY A 92 -8.54 0.46 -16.58
CA GLY A 92 -9.57 -0.46 -17.06
C GLY A 92 -10.39 0.09 -18.24
N ARG A 93 -10.83 1.35 -18.16
CA ARG A 93 -11.68 1.95 -19.20
C ARG A 93 -10.93 2.07 -20.53
N LYS A 94 -9.70 2.58 -20.52
CA LYS A 94 -8.90 2.76 -21.75
C LYS A 94 -8.44 1.43 -22.37
N ALA A 95 -8.10 0.43 -21.55
CA ALA A 95 -7.76 -0.89 -22.06
C ALA A 95 -8.97 -1.58 -22.70
N VAL A 96 -10.15 -1.51 -22.08
CA VAL A 96 -11.40 -2.05 -22.66
C VAL A 96 -11.70 -1.38 -24.00
N PHE A 97 -11.61 -0.04 -24.08
CA PHE A 97 -11.79 0.66 -25.35
C PHE A 97 -10.78 0.19 -26.41
N PHE A 98 -9.50 0.05 -26.05
CA PHE A 98 -8.47 -0.46 -26.96
C PHE A 98 -8.82 -1.86 -27.47
N PHE A 99 -9.18 -2.81 -26.59
CA PHE A 99 -9.56 -4.17 -26.98
C PHE A 99 -10.80 -4.19 -27.86
N VAL A 100 -11.83 -3.40 -27.55
CA VAL A 100 -13.04 -3.29 -28.39
C VAL A 100 -12.68 -2.74 -29.76
N THR A 101 -11.98 -1.61 -29.86
CA THR A 101 -11.63 -1.03 -31.17
C THR A 101 -10.71 -1.93 -32.00
N PHE A 102 -9.77 -2.61 -31.35
CA PHE A 102 -8.82 -3.48 -32.02
C PHE A 102 -9.50 -4.76 -32.53
N PHE A 103 -10.40 -5.36 -31.75
CA PHE A 103 -11.11 -6.58 -32.14
C PHE A 103 -12.08 -6.33 -33.31
N PHE A 104 -12.86 -5.25 -33.24
CA PHE A 104 -13.77 -4.87 -34.32
C PHE A 104 -13.00 -4.43 -35.58
N GLY A 105 -11.92 -3.67 -35.42
CA GLY A 105 -11.05 -3.27 -36.54
C GLY A 105 -10.37 -4.46 -37.21
N TRP A 106 -9.87 -5.42 -36.43
CA TRP A 106 -9.26 -6.65 -36.95
C TRP A 106 -10.28 -7.52 -37.67
N HIS A 107 -11.50 -7.69 -37.13
CA HIS A 107 -12.55 -8.45 -37.79
C HIS A 107 -12.93 -7.87 -39.16
N ALA A 108 -13.02 -6.54 -39.27
CA ALA A 108 -13.28 -5.87 -40.55
C ALA A 108 -12.14 -6.08 -41.56
N VAL A 109 -10.89 -6.01 -41.11
CA VAL A 109 -9.71 -6.28 -41.94
C VAL A 109 -9.69 -7.74 -42.41
N THR A 110 -9.99 -8.70 -41.54
CA THR A 110 -10.06 -10.12 -41.92
C THR A 110 -11.16 -10.39 -42.93
N GLN A 111 -12.31 -9.73 -42.79
CA GLN A 111 -13.44 -9.88 -43.72
C GLN A 111 -13.15 -9.26 -45.09
N LEU A 112 -12.46 -8.11 -45.12
CA LEU A 112 -12.01 -7.48 -46.37
C LEU A 112 -10.95 -8.32 -47.10
N LEU A 113 -10.03 -8.92 -46.35
CA LEU A 113 -9.00 -9.81 -46.89
C LEU A 113 -9.59 -11.12 -47.40
N SER A 114 -10.59 -11.71 -46.71
CA SER A 114 -11.21 -12.96 -47.15
C SER A 114 -11.98 -12.80 -48.45
N GLU A 115 -12.67 -11.69 -48.68
CA GLU A 115 -13.43 -11.49 -49.92
C GLU A 115 -12.55 -11.15 -51.13
N ARG A 116 -11.38 -10.55 -50.93
CA ARG A 116 -10.45 -10.17 -52.02
C ARG A 116 -9.45 -11.27 -52.40
N PHE A 117 -9.05 -12.13 -51.47
CA PHE A 117 -7.94 -13.08 -51.69
C PHE A 117 -8.38 -14.52 -51.93
N VAL A 118 -9.62 -14.91 -51.63
CA VAL A 118 -10.05 -16.32 -51.73
C VAL A 118 -10.50 -16.70 -53.16
N THR A 119 -10.84 -15.74 -54.03
CA THR A 119 -11.42 -16.05 -55.35
C THR A 119 -10.52 -15.82 -56.56
N ASP A 120 -9.33 -15.21 -56.45
CA ASP A 120 -8.51 -14.93 -57.64
C ASP A 120 -6.99 -15.04 -57.40
N ILE A 121 -6.53 -16.26 -57.09
CA ILE A 121 -5.10 -16.58 -56.99
C ILE A 121 -4.54 -17.05 -58.36
N GLN A 122 -5.39 -17.17 -59.39
CA GLN A 122 -4.98 -17.63 -60.72
C GLN A 122 -4.64 -16.49 -61.70
N GLY A 123 -5.07 -15.25 -61.44
CA GLY A 123 -4.84 -14.09 -62.33
C GLY A 123 -3.71 -13.13 -61.95
N ILE A 124 -3.03 -13.32 -60.80
CA ILE A 124 -2.07 -12.33 -60.31
C ILE A 124 -0.75 -12.44 -61.07
N ASN A 125 -0.41 -11.38 -61.81
CA ASN A 125 0.78 -11.29 -62.65
C ASN A 125 2.05 -11.57 -61.82
N PRO A 126 2.85 -12.61 -62.14
CA PRO A 126 3.97 -13.08 -61.31
C PRO A 126 5.11 -12.05 -61.15
N TYR A 127 5.07 -10.95 -61.91
CA TYR A 127 6.00 -9.84 -61.81
C TYR A 127 5.60 -8.76 -60.79
N LEU A 128 4.38 -8.80 -60.24
CA LEU A 128 3.93 -7.84 -59.21
C LEU A 128 4.46 -8.18 -57.81
N PHE A 129 5.03 -9.37 -57.61
CA PHE A 129 5.63 -9.79 -56.34
C PHE A 129 7.01 -10.45 -56.56
N PRO A 130 8.12 -9.70 -56.52
CA PRO A 130 9.47 -10.26 -56.63
C PRO A 130 9.82 -11.30 -55.54
N LEU A 131 9.06 -11.32 -54.44
CA LEU A 131 9.14 -12.36 -53.39
C LEU A 131 8.73 -13.77 -53.89
N TYR A 132 7.95 -13.88 -54.97
CA TYR A 132 7.50 -15.17 -55.50
C TYR A 132 8.64 -15.94 -56.19
N GLN A 133 9.55 -15.23 -56.84
CA GLN A 133 10.73 -15.83 -57.49
C GLN A 133 11.74 -16.36 -56.46
N ILE A 134 11.84 -15.70 -55.31
CA ILE A 134 12.72 -16.12 -54.19
C ILE A 134 12.20 -17.43 -53.55
N LYS A 135 10.88 -17.66 -53.62
CA LYS A 135 10.20 -18.81 -53.00
C LYS A 135 10.39 -20.13 -53.76
N LEU A 136 10.71 -20.11 -55.06
CA LEU A 136 10.86 -21.34 -55.86
C LEU A 136 12.29 -21.92 -55.79
N ALA A 137 13.31 -21.07 -55.67
CA ALA A 137 14.71 -21.50 -55.68
C ALA A 137 15.22 -22.01 -54.32
N THR A 138 14.67 -21.51 -53.21
CA THR A 138 15.15 -21.83 -51.85
C THR A 138 14.34 -22.91 -51.12
N LEU A 139 13.19 -23.31 -51.67
CA LEU A 139 12.16 -24.03 -50.91
C LEU A 139 11.80 -25.43 -51.45
N SER A 140 12.41 -25.85 -52.57
CA SER A 140 12.21 -27.17 -53.17
C SER A 140 12.76 -28.33 -52.33
N GLN A 141 13.46 -28.07 -51.24
CA GLN A 141 14.05 -29.10 -50.37
C GLN A 141 13.18 -29.50 -49.17
N ILE A 142 12.08 -28.80 -48.85
CA ILE A 142 11.38 -28.97 -47.56
C ILE A 142 10.00 -29.67 -47.69
N GLY A 143 9.49 -29.92 -48.89
CA GLY A 143 8.30 -30.78 -49.10
C GLY A 143 6.97 -30.29 -48.48
N LEU A 144 6.92 -29.05 -47.98
CA LEU A 144 5.71 -28.45 -47.39
C LEU A 144 4.93 -27.67 -48.44
N SER A 145 3.61 -27.85 -48.48
CA SER A 145 2.76 -27.10 -49.41
C SER A 145 2.67 -25.63 -49.00
N ILE A 146 2.49 -24.74 -49.99
CA ILE A 146 2.43 -23.28 -49.77
C ILE A 146 1.34 -22.92 -48.74
N GLU A 147 0.21 -23.64 -48.77
CA GLU A 147 -0.92 -23.47 -47.86
C GLU A 147 -0.56 -23.79 -46.41
N GLN A 148 0.16 -24.90 -46.18
CA GLN A 148 0.61 -25.29 -44.84
C GLN A 148 1.56 -24.26 -44.24
N ILE A 149 2.44 -23.68 -45.05
CA ILE A 149 3.39 -22.65 -44.61
C ILE A 149 2.67 -21.36 -44.24
N VAL A 150 1.68 -20.94 -45.04
CA VAL A 150 0.87 -19.75 -44.73
C VAL A 150 0.11 -19.96 -43.41
N LEU A 151 -0.46 -21.15 -43.21
CA LEU A 151 -1.17 -21.49 -41.98
C LEU A 151 -0.25 -21.52 -40.76
N LEU A 152 0.98 -22.02 -40.91
CA LEU A 152 2.01 -22.00 -39.86
C LEU A 152 2.47 -20.58 -39.51
N ILE A 153 2.71 -19.73 -40.51
CA ILE A 153 3.08 -18.32 -40.30
C ILE A 153 1.94 -17.57 -39.62
N TRP A 154 0.69 -17.82 -40.05
CA TRP A 154 -0.49 -17.21 -39.44
C TRP A 154 -0.70 -17.68 -38.00
N GLY A 155 -0.53 -18.99 -37.75
CA GLY A 155 -0.56 -19.57 -36.40
C GLY A 155 0.51 -18.97 -35.49
N ALA A 156 1.75 -18.85 -35.98
CA ALA A 156 2.84 -18.20 -35.25
C ALA A 156 2.53 -16.72 -34.95
N MET A 157 1.97 -15.99 -35.91
CA MET A 157 1.52 -14.61 -35.72
C MET A 157 0.45 -14.52 -34.62
N MET A 158 -0.59 -15.35 -34.66
CA MET A 158 -1.63 -15.39 -33.61
C MET A 158 -1.05 -15.73 -32.23
N LEU A 159 -0.10 -16.66 -32.18
CA LEU A 159 0.56 -17.07 -30.94
C LEU A 159 1.40 -15.92 -30.34
N THR A 160 2.10 -15.14 -31.18
CA THR A 160 2.82 -13.94 -30.72
C THR A 160 1.90 -12.87 -30.14
N TRP A 161 0.69 -12.67 -30.71
CA TRP A 161 -0.31 -11.76 -30.15
C TRP A 161 -0.87 -12.23 -28.80
N ILE A 162 -1.09 -13.54 -28.63
CA ILE A 162 -1.52 -14.13 -27.35
C ILE A 162 -0.45 -13.93 -26.27
N ILE A 163 0.83 -14.18 -26.61
CA ILE A 163 1.95 -13.96 -25.70
C ILE A 163 2.05 -12.48 -25.31
N LEU A 164 1.90 -11.56 -26.27
CA LEU A 164 1.96 -10.13 -25.99
C LEU A 164 0.80 -9.70 -25.07
N GLY A 165 -0.42 -10.18 -25.33
CA GLY A 165 -1.57 -9.98 -24.46
C GLY A 165 -1.34 -10.51 -23.04
N PHE A 166 -0.72 -11.69 -22.91
CA PHE A 166 -0.36 -12.27 -21.62
C PHE A 166 0.71 -11.45 -20.89
N ILE A 167 1.73 -10.95 -21.58
CA ILE A 167 2.75 -10.05 -21.00
C ILE A 167 2.10 -8.78 -20.46
N TYR A 168 1.17 -8.17 -21.20
CA TYR A 168 0.43 -7.00 -20.73
C TYR A 168 -0.49 -7.33 -19.56
N LEU A 169 -1.10 -8.52 -19.53
CA LEU A 169 -1.90 -9.00 -18.41
C LEU A 169 -1.06 -9.20 -17.15
N VAL A 170 0.11 -9.83 -17.27
CA VAL A 170 1.06 -10.00 -16.16
C VAL A 170 1.57 -8.65 -15.66
N LYS A 171 1.91 -7.71 -16.56
CA LYS A 171 2.30 -6.35 -16.20
C LYS A 171 1.17 -5.60 -15.49
N PHE A 172 -0.07 -5.84 -15.88
CA PHE A 172 -1.26 -5.29 -15.24
C PHE A 172 -1.50 -5.87 -13.84
N ILE A 173 -1.37 -7.19 -13.67
CA ILE A 173 -1.46 -7.85 -12.35
C ILE A 173 -0.33 -7.38 -11.43
N ARG A 174 0.91 -7.32 -11.95
CA ARG A 174 2.07 -6.80 -11.20
C ARG A 174 1.88 -5.34 -10.80
N SER A 175 1.26 -4.53 -11.64
CA SER A 175 0.90 -3.15 -11.30
C SER A 175 -0.12 -3.04 -10.16
N ARG A 176 -0.88 -4.09 -9.84
CA ARG A 176 -1.77 -4.15 -8.67
C ARG A 176 -1.10 -4.73 -7.43
N HIS A 177 -0.04 -5.53 -7.59
CA HIS A 177 0.81 -5.92 -6.47
C HIS A 177 1.68 -4.73 -6.08
N ASN A 178 1.21 -3.97 -5.09
CA ASN A 178 1.97 -2.95 -4.41
C ASN A 178 2.93 -3.64 -3.43
N PRO A 179 4.26 -3.67 -3.66
CA PRO A 179 5.21 -4.13 -2.64
C PRO A 179 5.34 -3.01 -1.60
N ALA A 180 4.31 -2.83 -0.80
CA ALA A 180 4.33 -1.91 0.33
C ALA A 180 3.94 -2.68 1.57
N TYR A 181 4.74 -3.68 1.92
CA TYR A 181 5.22 -3.94 3.28
C TYR A 181 6.58 -4.65 3.13
N PRO A 182 7.59 -4.32 3.96
CA PRO A 182 8.88 -5.02 3.97
C PRO A 182 8.71 -6.51 4.26
#